data_AF-A0AAW2RSU9-F1
#
_entry.id   AF-A0AAW2RSU9-F1
#
_cell.length_a   1.000
_cell.length_b   1.000
_cell.length_c   1.000
_cell.angle_alpha   90.00
_cell.angle_beta   90.00
_cell.angle_gamma   90.00
#
_symmetry.space_group_name_H-M   'P 1'
#
loop_
_entity.id
_entity.type
_entity.pdbx_description
1 polymer ?
#
loop_
_entity_poly.entity_id
_entity_poly.type
_entity_poly.pdbx_seq_one_letter_code
_entity_poly.pdbx_strand_id
1 'polypeptide(L)'
;MTTAAPPPAARGSIFLGVDVGTGSARAGVGCFWSFYWYWVMSDEVCLMTMDDFWALLVVLYRYGKMVTVLSNLRLISGLQFAPPKAACSLANVSGDEVTSLGFSATCSLVAIDDEGEPVTVSWSGDPRRNVIVWMDHRAVKQADRINSSKSPVLEYCGGAVSPEMEPPKLLWVKENLQESWSLAFRWMDLSDWLSYRATGDDTRSLCTIVCKWTYLGHAHMHQNDEIDSRDMEARGWDDDFWEEIGLGDLVDGHHSKIGRSVAFPGHALGSGLTPDAAKELGLAAGTPVGTSLIDAHAGGVGVMESVPMADFASEEVDQEAICHRMVLVCGTSTCHMAISKNKLFIPGVWGPFWSAMVPQYWLTEGGQSATGAVLDYVIENHVASPLLANRAASRSISIFELLNEILETLKQEVGSPFLAALTRDIHILPDFHGNRSPIADPISKGIICGLTLDTSEKQLALLYLATLQGIAYGTRHIIEHCNAHGHKIDTLLACGGLSKNSLFIQEQADITGYPIVLPRENESVLLGAAILGAVASKKHPTVQDAMKALNAAGQVVYPSKDPKVKKYHDAKYRIFRDLYEQQLSQRSIMKDALS
;
A
#
# COMPACT_ATOMS: atom_id res chain seq x y z
N MET A 1 -23.09 43.91 31.64
CA MET A 1 -23.38 43.20 30.37
C MET A 1 -22.37 42.08 30.26
N THR A 2 -22.81 40.87 30.57
CA THR A 2 -22.04 39.63 30.41
C THR A 2 -21.87 39.38 28.91
N THR A 3 -20.64 39.49 28.42
CA THR A 3 -20.28 39.10 27.06
C THR A 3 -20.42 37.59 26.97
N ALA A 4 -21.50 37.12 26.33
CA ALA A 4 -21.68 35.72 25.98
C ALA A 4 -20.49 35.29 25.11
N ALA A 5 -19.91 34.12 25.42
CA ALA A 5 -18.99 33.47 24.50
C ALA A 5 -19.70 33.26 23.15
N PRO A 6 -19.00 33.44 22.01
CA PRO A 6 -19.60 33.18 20.72
C PRO A 6 -20.06 31.71 20.66
N PRO A 7 -21.16 31.40 19.94
CA PRO A 7 -21.59 30.02 19.74
C PRO A 7 -20.46 29.21 19.09
N PRO A 8 -20.30 27.91 19.41
CA PRO A 8 -19.36 27.06 18.71
C PRO A 8 -19.69 27.09 17.21
N ALA A 9 -18.69 27.38 16.38
CA ALA A 9 -18.85 27.37 14.93
C ALA A 9 -19.38 25.99 14.48
N ALA A 10 -20.26 25.96 13.47
CA ALA A 10 -20.74 24.72 12.90
C ALA A 10 -19.53 23.92 12.37
N ARG A 11 -19.20 22.80 13.02
CA ARG A 11 -18.15 21.89 12.59
C ARG A 11 -18.49 21.38 11.18
N GLY A 12 -17.49 21.34 10.30
CA GLY A 12 -17.67 20.76 8.96
C GLY A 12 -17.86 19.24 9.01
N SER A 13 -17.99 18.60 7.85
CA SER A 13 -18.15 17.14 7.80
C SER A 13 -16.87 16.45 8.27
N ILE A 14 -17.04 15.39 9.07
CA ILE A 14 -15.95 14.64 9.68
C ILE A 14 -15.91 13.24 9.06
N PHE A 15 -14.76 12.87 8.51
CA PHE A 15 -14.55 11.61 7.81
C PHE A 15 -13.52 10.77 8.55
N LEU A 16 -13.86 9.52 8.85
CA LEU A 16 -13.00 8.59 9.58
C LEU A 16 -12.40 7.56 8.61
N GLY A 17 -11.07 7.47 8.59
CA GLY A 17 -10.34 6.43 7.88
C GLY A 17 -9.82 5.37 8.86
N VAL A 18 -9.97 4.09 8.51
CA VAL A 18 -9.36 2.97 9.25
C VAL A 18 -8.41 2.23 8.33
N ASP A 19 -7.23 1.88 8.85
CA ASP A 19 -6.23 1.09 8.16
C ASP A 19 -5.77 -0.08 9.05
N VAL A 20 -5.84 -1.29 8.51
CA VAL A 20 -5.32 -2.49 9.16
C VAL A 20 -4.09 -3.00 8.39
N GLY A 21 -2.93 -2.49 8.81
CA GLY A 21 -1.63 -2.93 8.31
C GLY A 21 -1.13 -4.23 8.99
N THR A 22 0.03 -4.70 8.55
CA THR A 22 0.61 -5.99 8.99
C THR A 22 0.79 -6.12 10.52
N GLY A 23 1.22 -5.05 11.20
CA GLY A 23 1.57 -5.08 12.62
C GLY A 23 0.63 -4.28 13.53
N SER A 24 -0.33 -3.56 12.97
CA SER A 24 -1.15 -2.61 13.71
C SER A 24 -2.43 -2.23 12.98
N ALA A 25 -3.47 -1.92 13.75
CA ALA A 25 -4.63 -1.18 13.26
C ALA A 25 -4.48 0.31 13.64
N ARG A 26 -4.82 1.18 12.69
CA ARG A 26 -4.80 2.63 12.81
C ARG A 26 -6.16 3.20 12.47
N ALA A 27 -6.53 4.30 13.11
CA ALA A 27 -7.66 5.11 12.68
C ALA A 27 -7.26 6.58 12.69
N GLY A 28 -7.79 7.31 11.71
CA GLY A 28 -7.59 8.74 11.50
C GLY A 28 -8.92 9.46 11.40
N VAL A 29 -9.10 10.56 12.13
CA VAL A 29 -10.26 11.45 11.99
C VAL A 29 -9.83 12.71 11.24
N GLY A 30 -10.47 12.98 10.11
CA GLY A 30 -10.27 14.20 9.32
C GLY A 30 -11.51 15.10 9.33
N CYS A 31 -11.33 16.42 9.39
CA CYS A 31 -12.41 17.40 9.38
C CYS A 31 -12.15 18.50 8.35
N PHE A 32 -13.20 18.93 7.63
CA PHE A 32 -13.16 20.09 6.75
C PHE A 32 -13.49 21.37 7.52
N TRP A 33 -12.50 22.26 7.71
CA TRP A 33 -12.73 23.58 8.30
C TRP A 33 -12.79 24.66 7.22
N SER A 34 -13.87 25.46 7.23
CA SER A 34 -13.84 26.79 6.62
C SER A 34 -13.26 27.77 7.64
N PHE A 35 -11.97 28.11 7.48
CA PHE A 35 -11.23 29.20 8.12
C PHE A 35 -11.12 29.21 9.68
N TYR A 36 -9.88 29.29 10.17
CA TYR A 36 -9.39 29.68 11.52
C TYR A 36 -9.00 28.59 12.57
N TRP A 37 -8.06 28.98 13.46
CA TRP A 37 -6.97 28.23 14.11
C TRP A 37 -7.24 27.75 15.55
N TYR A 38 -6.76 26.55 15.96
CA TYR A 38 -6.57 26.17 17.38
C TYR A 38 -5.44 25.12 17.61
N TRP A 39 -4.72 25.25 18.74
CA TRP A 39 -3.63 24.38 19.23
C TRP A 39 -4.07 23.52 20.43
N VAL A 40 -3.60 22.26 20.53
CA VAL A 40 -3.61 21.46 21.78
C VAL A 40 -2.30 20.69 21.89
N MET A 41 -1.62 20.75 23.05
CA MET A 41 -0.40 19.98 23.37
C MET A 41 -0.70 18.89 24.40
N SER A 42 -0.19 17.67 24.20
CA SER A 42 0.13 16.73 25.29
C SER A 42 1.21 15.73 24.87
N ASP A 43 2.13 15.45 25.78
CA ASP A 43 3.27 14.56 25.61
C ASP A 43 2.84 13.09 25.44
N GLU A 44 3.52 12.36 24.54
CA GLU A 44 3.28 10.98 24.06
C GLU A 44 2.27 10.78 22.91
N VAL A 45 1.94 11.85 22.17
CA VAL A 45 1.07 11.80 20.98
C VAL A 45 1.72 12.57 19.81
N CYS A 46 1.70 12.01 18.59
CA CYS A 46 2.00 12.78 17.39
C CYS A 46 0.76 13.60 17.00
N LEU A 47 0.63 14.78 17.60
CA LEU A 47 -0.29 15.83 17.17
C LEU A 47 0.35 16.54 15.96
N MET A 48 -0.20 16.34 14.76
CA MET A 48 0.08 17.25 13.63
C MET A 48 -1.06 18.26 13.51
N THR A 49 -0.91 19.39 14.20
CA THR A 49 -1.68 20.61 13.89
C THR A 49 -0.75 21.57 13.17
N MET A 50 -0.85 21.71 11.85
CA MET A 50 -0.24 22.81 11.11
C MET A 50 -1.15 23.26 9.96
N ASP A 51 -1.78 24.40 10.19
CA ASP A 51 -2.22 25.47 9.30
C ASP A 51 -3.00 25.13 8.02
N ASP A 52 -4.27 25.55 8.07
CA ASP A 52 -5.31 25.67 7.03
C ASP A 52 -5.69 24.41 6.22
N PHE A 53 -6.96 24.03 6.43
CA PHE A 53 -7.84 23.09 5.72
C PHE A 53 -8.01 21.63 6.20
N TRP A 54 -7.07 20.99 6.89
CA TRP A 54 -7.24 19.59 7.32
C TRP A 54 -6.42 19.28 8.58
N ALA A 55 -7.00 18.54 9.54
CA ALA A 55 -6.29 17.96 10.67
C ALA A 55 -6.66 16.47 10.76
N LEU A 56 -5.67 15.58 10.58
CA LEU A 56 -5.83 14.14 10.71
C LEU A 56 -5.19 13.68 12.02
N LEU A 57 -5.99 13.09 12.91
CA LEU A 57 -5.52 12.62 14.21
C LEU A 57 -5.46 11.10 14.26
N VAL A 58 -4.25 10.55 14.43
CA VAL A 58 -3.97 9.12 14.27
C VAL A 58 -3.73 8.43 15.60
N VAL A 59 -4.45 7.32 15.82
CA VAL A 59 -4.21 6.40 16.94
C VAL A 59 -3.67 5.07 16.42
N LEU A 60 -2.57 4.61 17.01
CA LEU A 60 -1.92 3.34 16.69
C LEU A 60 -2.21 2.28 17.76
N TYR A 61 -2.69 1.12 17.34
CA TYR A 61 -2.73 -0.08 18.19
C TYR A 61 -1.81 -1.18 17.61
N ARG A 62 -0.78 -1.59 18.36
CA ARG A 62 0.17 -2.63 17.93
C ARG A 62 -0.25 -4.01 18.45
N TYR A 63 -0.24 -5.01 17.57
CA TYR A 63 -0.36 -6.43 17.97
C TYR A 63 1.05 -6.97 18.27
N GLY A 64 1.23 -7.80 19.31
CA GLY A 64 2.52 -8.43 19.63
C GLY A 64 3.08 -9.35 18.52
N LYS A 65 4.30 -9.89 18.71
CA LYS A 65 5.11 -10.66 17.72
C LYS A 65 4.31 -11.46 16.67
N MET A 66 4.69 -11.26 15.40
CA MET A 66 4.03 -11.79 14.19
C MET A 66 4.06 -13.31 14.04
N VAL A 67 2.98 -13.85 13.50
CA VAL A 67 2.85 -15.23 13.02
C VAL A 67 2.17 -15.17 11.66
N THR A 68 2.48 -16.11 10.76
CA THR A 68 1.91 -16.24 9.40
C THR A 68 0.38 -16.41 9.35
N VAL A 69 -0.26 -16.62 10.51
CA VAL A 69 -1.72 -16.64 10.68
C VAL A 69 -2.12 -15.70 11.79
N LEU A 70 -3.09 -14.82 11.50
CA LEU A 70 -3.65 -13.85 12.44
C LEU A 70 -5.05 -14.25 12.90
N SER A 71 -5.51 -13.55 13.94
CA SER A 71 -6.84 -13.69 14.49
C SER A 71 -7.69 -12.47 14.21
N ASN A 72 -8.82 -12.65 13.53
CA ASN A 72 -9.76 -11.58 13.30
C ASN A 72 -10.35 -11.03 14.63
N LEU A 73 -10.52 -11.87 15.66
CA LEU A 73 -10.91 -11.43 17.00
C LEU A 73 -9.84 -10.55 17.66
N ARG A 74 -8.55 -10.80 17.41
CA ARG A 74 -7.49 -9.87 17.83
C ARG A 74 -7.59 -8.56 17.07
N LEU A 75 -7.85 -8.60 15.76
CA LEU A 75 -8.06 -7.39 14.96
C LEU A 75 -9.25 -6.57 15.48
N ILE A 76 -10.39 -7.22 15.73
CA ILE A 76 -11.61 -6.64 16.34
C ILE A 76 -11.30 -6.07 17.71
N SER A 77 -10.60 -6.82 18.57
CA SER A 77 -10.23 -6.30 19.89
C SER A 77 -9.35 -5.05 19.74
N GLY A 78 -8.44 -5.03 18.77
CA GLY A 78 -7.70 -3.81 18.42
C GLY A 78 -8.66 -2.66 18.09
N LEU A 79 -9.58 -2.86 17.14
CA LEU A 79 -10.57 -1.85 16.71
C LEU A 79 -11.56 -1.41 17.81
N GLN A 80 -11.94 -2.31 18.70
CA GLN A 80 -12.89 -2.08 19.79
C GLN A 80 -12.27 -1.28 20.96
N PHE A 81 -10.98 -1.50 21.24
CA PHE A 81 -10.33 -0.95 22.43
C PHE A 81 -9.63 0.40 22.21
N ALA A 82 -9.26 0.80 20.97
CA ALA A 82 -8.52 2.05 20.78
C ALA A 82 -8.81 2.88 19.52
N PRO A 83 -8.82 2.38 18.27
CA PRO A 83 -8.55 3.25 17.13
C PRO A 83 -9.64 4.30 16.86
N PRO A 84 -10.93 3.97 16.58
CA PRO A 84 -11.90 5.01 16.26
C PRO A 84 -12.33 5.82 17.49
N LYS A 85 -12.61 5.15 18.62
CA LYS A 85 -12.98 5.81 19.89
C LYS A 85 -11.90 6.75 20.38
N ALA A 86 -10.64 6.31 20.41
CA ALA A 86 -9.55 7.17 20.86
C ALA A 86 -9.21 8.24 19.82
N ALA A 87 -9.31 7.97 18.51
CA ALA A 87 -9.10 9.01 17.50
C ALA A 87 -10.16 10.12 17.63
N CYS A 88 -11.44 9.77 17.81
CA CYS A 88 -12.52 10.72 18.10
C CYS A 88 -12.27 11.47 19.42
N SER A 89 -11.89 10.77 20.49
CA SER A 89 -11.58 11.38 21.78
C SER A 89 -10.43 12.37 21.70
N LEU A 90 -9.34 12.02 21.01
CA LEU A 90 -8.18 12.90 20.85
C LEU A 90 -8.49 14.09 19.92
N ALA A 91 -9.36 13.89 18.92
CA ALA A 91 -9.86 14.96 18.05
C ALA A 91 -10.91 15.86 18.73
N ASN A 92 -11.34 15.53 19.96
CA ASN A 92 -12.43 16.21 20.67
C ASN A 92 -13.74 16.23 19.85
N VAL A 93 -14.03 15.09 19.20
CA VAL A 93 -15.17 14.83 18.33
C VAL A 93 -16.02 13.73 18.98
N SER A 94 -17.32 13.97 19.14
CA SER A 94 -18.27 12.93 19.52
C SER A 94 -18.47 11.95 18.38
N GLY A 95 -18.71 10.67 18.69
CA GLY A 95 -19.05 9.66 17.68
C GLY A 95 -20.27 10.02 16.82
N ASP A 96 -21.20 10.82 17.37
CA ASP A 96 -22.39 11.31 16.66
C ASP A 96 -22.08 12.40 15.62
N GLU A 97 -20.89 13.02 15.69
CA GLU A 97 -20.45 14.04 14.75
C GLU A 97 -19.69 13.45 13.55
N VAL A 98 -19.37 12.15 13.58
CA VAL A 98 -18.69 11.47 12.47
C VAL A 98 -19.67 11.24 11.32
N THR A 99 -19.42 11.91 10.19
CA THR A 99 -20.27 11.87 9.00
C THR A 99 -20.19 10.54 8.27
N SER A 100 -19.01 9.90 8.25
CA SER A 100 -18.80 8.61 7.57
C SER A 100 -17.48 7.96 7.92
N LEU A 101 -17.33 6.72 7.48
CA LEU A 101 -16.19 5.85 7.72
C LEU A 101 -15.78 5.13 6.41
N GLY A 102 -14.48 4.89 6.23
CA GLY A 102 -13.96 3.96 5.22
C GLY A 102 -12.86 3.07 5.79
N PHE A 103 -12.72 1.88 5.21
CA PHE A 103 -11.75 0.87 5.64
C PHE A 103 -10.71 0.59 4.56
N SER A 104 -9.50 0.35 5.02
CA SER A 104 -8.42 -0.24 4.24
C SER A 104 -7.66 -1.29 5.06
N ALA A 105 -7.07 -2.26 4.38
CA ALA A 105 -6.28 -3.30 5.03
C ALA A 105 -5.29 -3.95 4.06
N THR A 106 -4.33 -4.72 4.61
CA THR A 106 -3.55 -5.65 3.79
C THR A 106 -4.46 -6.64 3.06
N CYS A 107 -4.07 -7.11 1.87
CA CYS A 107 -4.73 -8.19 1.12
C CYS A 107 -4.51 -9.57 1.77
N SER A 108 -5.12 -9.77 2.93
CA SER A 108 -5.07 -11.01 3.70
C SER A 108 -6.40 -11.78 3.55
N LEU A 109 -6.35 -13.11 3.57
CA LEU A 109 -7.53 -13.96 3.39
C LEU A 109 -8.23 -14.25 4.71
N VAL A 110 -9.52 -13.95 4.82
CA VAL A 110 -10.36 -14.25 5.98
C VAL A 110 -11.34 -15.38 5.66
N ALA A 111 -11.48 -16.32 6.59
CA ALA A 111 -12.46 -17.40 6.53
C ALA A 111 -13.50 -17.29 7.66
N ILE A 112 -14.79 -17.37 7.30
CA ILE A 112 -15.91 -17.42 8.26
C ILE A 112 -16.98 -18.42 7.80
N ASP A 113 -17.78 -18.92 8.75
CA ASP A 113 -18.92 -19.78 8.50
C ASP A 113 -20.20 -18.97 8.19
N ASP A 114 -21.35 -19.66 8.10
CA ASP A 114 -22.64 -19.09 7.70
C ASP A 114 -23.24 -18.19 8.79
N GLU A 115 -22.83 -18.40 10.03
CA GLU A 115 -23.15 -17.60 11.21
C GLU A 115 -22.21 -16.39 11.37
N GLY A 116 -21.15 -16.33 10.57
CA GLY A 116 -20.14 -15.27 10.59
C GLY A 116 -19.03 -15.49 11.61
N GLU A 117 -18.95 -16.69 12.19
CA GLU A 117 -17.94 -17.07 13.17
C GLU A 117 -16.62 -17.48 12.50
N PRO A 118 -15.46 -17.33 13.18
CA PRO A 118 -14.15 -17.62 12.61
C PRO A 118 -13.92 -19.10 12.26
N VAL A 119 -13.56 -19.39 11.01
CA VAL A 119 -13.15 -20.74 10.57
C VAL A 119 -11.63 -20.85 10.50
N THR A 120 -11.03 -21.84 11.18
CA THR A 120 -9.57 -21.94 11.27
C THR A 120 -8.90 -22.15 9.90
N VAL A 121 -7.80 -21.44 9.65
CA VAL A 121 -6.91 -21.61 8.47
C VAL A 121 -5.50 -22.06 8.92
N SER A 122 -5.44 -22.71 10.09
CA SER A 122 -4.21 -23.13 10.76
C SER A 122 -4.27 -24.62 11.10
N TRP A 123 -3.15 -25.32 10.97
CA TRP A 123 -2.96 -26.70 11.45
C TRP A 123 -3.25 -26.88 12.94
N SER A 124 -3.23 -25.80 13.72
CA SER A 124 -3.56 -25.85 15.14
C SER A 124 -5.03 -26.15 15.43
N GLY A 125 -5.92 -26.04 14.43
CA GLY A 125 -7.37 -26.20 14.63
C GLY A 125 -8.02 -25.08 15.46
N ASP A 126 -7.28 -24.00 15.75
CA ASP A 126 -7.79 -22.90 16.58
C ASP A 126 -8.66 -21.99 15.69
N PRO A 127 -9.99 -21.92 15.91
CA PRO A 127 -10.89 -21.12 15.07
C PRO A 127 -10.52 -19.65 15.07
N ARG A 128 -9.90 -19.17 16.15
CA ARG A 128 -9.44 -17.78 16.24
C ARG A 128 -8.34 -17.47 15.22
N ARG A 129 -7.66 -18.47 14.65
CA ARG A 129 -6.62 -18.31 13.62
C ARG A 129 -7.25 -18.50 12.24
N ASN A 130 -8.08 -17.54 11.83
CA ASN A 130 -8.87 -17.59 10.59
C ASN A 130 -8.40 -16.64 9.49
N VAL A 131 -7.23 -16.01 9.66
CA VAL A 131 -6.67 -15.07 8.66
C VAL A 131 -5.32 -15.54 8.14
N ILE A 132 -5.22 -15.87 6.85
CA ILE A 132 -3.92 -16.09 6.17
C ILE A 132 -3.38 -14.72 5.77
N VAL A 133 -2.24 -14.32 6.35
CA VAL A 133 -1.67 -12.99 6.13
C VAL A 133 -1.16 -12.87 4.68
N TRP A 134 -1.20 -11.67 4.10
CA TRP A 134 -0.75 -11.38 2.74
C TRP A 134 0.63 -11.99 2.41
N MET A 135 1.62 -11.82 3.31
CA MET A 135 3.01 -12.30 3.16
C MET A 135 3.23 -13.80 3.42
N ASP A 136 2.17 -14.59 3.65
CA ASP A 136 2.30 -16.03 3.85
C ASP A 136 2.60 -16.76 2.51
N HIS A 137 3.70 -17.52 2.47
CA HIS A 137 4.15 -18.24 1.27
C HIS A 137 3.88 -19.76 1.32
N ARG A 138 2.93 -20.24 2.14
CA ARG A 138 2.58 -21.67 2.20
C ARG A 138 2.12 -22.24 0.86
N ALA A 139 1.58 -21.38 0.00
CA ALA A 139 0.92 -21.74 -1.25
C ALA A 139 1.83 -21.71 -2.49
N VAL A 140 3.17 -21.72 -2.31
CA VAL A 140 4.13 -21.71 -3.44
C VAL A 140 3.85 -22.83 -4.46
N LYS A 141 3.64 -24.06 -4.00
CA LYS A 141 3.38 -25.20 -4.90
C LYS A 141 2.08 -25.04 -5.69
N GLN A 142 1.06 -24.47 -5.06
CA GLN A 142 -0.23 -24.21 -5.68
C GLN A 142 -0.11 -23.08 -6.71
N ALA A 143 0.63 -22.02 -6.39
CA ALA A 143 0.94 -20.94 -7.34
C ALA A 143 1.70 -21.49 -8.56
N ASP A 144 2.74 -22.31 -8.37
CA ASP A 144 3.49 -22.95 -9.46
C ASP A 144 2.57 -23.78 -10.37
N ARG A 145 1.65 -24.54 -9.77
CA ARG A 145 0.68 -25.35 -10.53
C ARG A 145 -0.32 -24.49 -11.30
N ILE A 146 -0.87 -23.44 -10.68
CA ILE A 146 -1.76 -22.48 -11.37
C ILE A 146 -1.02 -21.82 -12.54
N ASN A 147 0.21 -21.36 -12.32
CA ASN A 147 1.02 -20.72 -13.34
C ASN A 147 1.37 -21.65 -14.52
N SER A 148 1.40 -22.98 -14.28
CA SER A 148 1.61 -23.97 -15.35
C SER A 148 0.42 -24.12 -16.30
N SER A 149 -0.77 -23.69 -15.89
CA SER A 149 -2.01 -23.74 -16.69
C SER A 149 -1.97 -22.76 -17.87
N LYS A 150 -1.24 -21.65 -17.72
CA LYS A 150 -1.14 -20.56 -18.70
C LYS A 150 -2.50 -19.99 -19.10
N SER A 151 -3.46 -20.02 -18.18
CA SER A 151 -4.78 -19.42 -18.37
C SER A 151 -4.67 -17.94 -18.76
N PRO A 152 -5.51 -17.43 -19.69
CA PRO A 152 -5.51 -16.02 -20.10
C PRO A 152 -5.66 -15.03 -18.96
N VAL A 153 -6.33 -15.40 -17.86
CA VAL A 153 -6.49 -14.53 -16.69
C VAL A 153 -5.14 -14.14 -16.06
N LEU A 154 -4.12 -14.98 -16.21
CA LEU A 154 -2.79 -14.74 -15.66
C LEU A 154 -2.07 -13.57 -16.34
N GLU A 155 -2.50 -13.16 -17.54
CA GLU A 155 -1.97 -11.96 -18.20
C GLU A 155 -2.19 -10.70 -17.34
N TYR A 156 -3.28 -10.65 -16.58
CA TYR A 156 -3.58 -9.55 -15.65
C TYR A 156 -2.73 -9.58 -14.38
N CYS A 157 -2.04 -10.70 -14.12
CA CYS A 157 -1.08 -10.84 -13.03
C CYS A 157 0.37 -10.65 -13.52
N GLY A 158 0.57 -10.03 -14.68
CA GLY A 158 1.90 -9.87 -15.28
C GLY A 158 2.50 -11.19 -15.81
N GLY A 159 1.65 -12.21 -16.01
CA GLY A 159 1.99 -13.54 -16.53
C GLY A 159 1.99 -14.67 -15.50
N ALA A 160 1.94 -14.35 -14.19
CA ALA A 160 1.93 -15.37 -13.13
C ALA A 160 1.31 -14.84 -11.83
N VAL A 161 0.49 -15.66 -11.16
CA VAL A 161 0.03 -15.38 -9.80
C VAL A 161 1.17 -15.55 -8.79
N SER A 162 1.17 -14.68 -7.78
CA SER A 162 2.02 -14.81 -6.59
C SER A 162 1.41 -15.78 -5.59
N PRO A 163 2.21 -16.54 -4.79
CA PRO A 163 1.68 -17.29 -3.64
C PRO A 163 0.99 -16.41 -2.59
N GLU A 164 1.19 -15.09 -2.65
CA GLU A 164 0.53 -14.11 -1.79
C GLU A 164 -0.89 -13.75 -2.25
N MET A 165 -1.28 -14.11 -3.48
CA MET A 165 -2.65 -13.92 -3.99
C MET A 165 -3.60 -15.01 -3.46
N GLU A 166 -4.91 -14.76 -3.59
CA GLU A 166 -5.91 -15.58 -2.92
C GLU A 166 -6.18 -16.95 -3.56
N PRO A 167 -6.21 -17.12 -4.90
CA PRO A 167 -6.45 -18.44 -5.49
C PRO A 167 -5.43 -19.51 -5.05
N PRO A 168 -4.10 -19.26 -5.02
CA PRO A 168 -3.15 -20.21 -4.45
C PRO A 168 -3.43 -20.56 -2.98
N LYS A 169 -3.79 -19.57 -2.15
CA LYS A 169 -4.10 -19.77 -0.72
C LYS A 169 -5.36 -20.61 -0.52
N LEU A 170 -6.42 -20.33 -1.28
CA LEU A 170 -7.66 -21.11 -1.27
C LEU A 170 -7.40 -22.56 -1.67
N LEU A 171 -6.64 -22.76 -2.75
CA LEU A 171 -6.26 -24.10 -3.22
C LEU A 171 -5.43 -24.85 -2.17
N TRP A 172 -4.52 -24.14 -1.48
CA TRP A 172 -3.77 -24.72 -0.38
C TRP A 172 -4.70 -25.15 0.77
N VAL A 173 -5.67 -24.31 1.18
CA VAL A 173 -6.61 -24.66 2.25
C VAL A 173 -7.46 -25.86 1.85
N LYS A 174 -7.99 -25.89 0.61
CA LYS A 174 -8.79 -27.01 0.10
C LYS A 174 -8.05 -28.34 0.19
N GLU A 175 -6.75 -28.34 -0.15
CA GLU A 175 -5.93 -29.55 -0.14
C GLU A 175 -5.47 -29.98 1.26
N ASN A 176 -5.25 -29.03 2.16
CA ASN A 176 -4.56 -29.27 3.43
C ASN A 176 -5.50 -29.23 4.65
N LEU A 177 -6.60 -28.48 4.57
CA LEU A 177 -7.55 -28.22 5.65
C LEU A 177 -8.99 -28.49 5.17
N GLN A 178 -9.29 -29.72 4.77
CA GLN A 178 -10.57 -30.11 4.18
C GLN A 178 -11.78 -29.83 5.09
N GLU A 179 -11.63 -30.01 6.40
CA GLU A 179 -12.68 -29.68 7.38
C GLU A 179 -12.97 -28.18 7.37
N SER A 180 -11.95 -27.33 7.46
CA SER A 180 -12.09 -25.87 7.33
C SER A 180 -12.72 -25.47 6.00
N TRP A 181 -12.31 -26.11 4.90
CA TRP A 181 -12.88 -25.86 3.58
C TRP A 181 -14.38 -26.15 3.53
N SER A 182 -14.82 -27.24 4.16
CA SER A 182 -16.23 -27.62 4.24
C SER A 182 -17.07 -26.68 5.10
N LEU A 183 -16.48 -26.17 6.20
CA LEU A 183 -17.14 -25.25 7.13
C LEU A 183 -17.20 -23.80 6.62
N ALA A 184 -16.20 -23.38 5.84
CA ALA A 184 -16.13 -22.01 5.35
C ALA A 184 -17.31 -21.71 4.43
N PHE A 185 -18.12 -20.74 4.84
CA PHE A 185 -19.24 -20.22 4.07
C PHE A 185 -18.84 -18.97 3.28
N ARG A 186 -17.90 -18.17 3.80
CA ARG A 186 -17.34 -17.02 3.08
C ARG A 186 -15.81 -16.98 3.18
N TRP A 187 -15.22 -16.66 2.04
CA TRP A 187 -13.84 -16.25 1.87
C TRP A 187 -13.83 -14.79 1.46
N MET A 188 -13.06 -13.97 2.17
CA MET A 188 -13.05 -12.53 1.98
C MET A 188 -11.64 -11.99 2.05
N ASP A 189 -11.35 -10.95 1.29
CA ASP A 189 -10.20 -10.10 1.57
C ASP A 189 -10.43 -9.37 2.89
N LEU A 190 -9.37 -9.10 3.65
CA LEU A 190 -9.47 -8.51 4.98
C LEU A 190 -10.16 -7.15 4.95
N SER A 191 -9.94 -6.33 3.92
CA SER A 191 -10.58 -5.02 3.83
C SER A 191 -12.10 -5.15 3.62
N ASP A 192 -12.54 -6.12 2.82
CA ASP A 192 -13.97 -6.41 2.60
C ASP A 192 -14.62 -7.03 3.85
N TRP A 193 -13.89 -7.87 4.57
CA TRP A 193 -14.36 -8.41 5.85
C TRP A 193 -14.60 -7.31 6.89
N LEU A 194 -13.72 -6.30 6.96
CA LEU A 194 -13.92 -5.15 7.86
C LEU A 194 -15.19 -4.38 7.53
N SER A 195 -15.45 -4.10 6.24
CA SER A 195 -16.68 -3.42 5.83
C SER A 195 -17.92 -4.29 6.05
N TYR A 196 -17.86 -5.59 5.72
CA TYR A 196 -18.95 -6.53 5.97
C TYR A 196 -19.29 -6.64 7.46
N ARG A 197 -18.29 -6.76 8.34
CA ARG A 197 -18.52 -6.83 9.78
C ARG A 197 -19.16 -5.56 10.33
N ALA A 198 -18.86 -4.42 9.70
CA ALA A 198 -19.38 -3.12 10.09
C ALA A 198 -20.83 -2.89 9.63
N THR A 199 -21.22 -3.38 8.45
CA THR A 199 -22.51 -3.05 7.80
C THR A 199 -23.48 -4.22 7.64
N GLY A 200 -22.99 -5.46 7.70
CA GLY A 200 -23.73 -6.67 7.32
C GLY A 200 -23.88 -6.84 5.80
N ASP A 201 -23.33 -5.94 4.99
CA ASP A 201 -23.42 -5.97 3.53
C ASP A 201 -22.27 -6.79 2.93
N ASP A 202 -22.62 -7.82 2.16
CA ASP A 202 -21.69 -8.80 1.57
C ASP A 202 -21.09 -8.35 0.22
N THR A 203 -21.30 -7.09 -0.17
CA THR A 203 -20.71 -6.49 -1.39
C THR A 203 -19.19 -6.40 -1.28
N ARG A 204 -18.49 -6.87 -2.32
CA ARG A 204 -17.02 -6.85 -2.42
C ARG A 204 -16.50 -5.59 -3.09
N SER A 205 -15.32 -5.12 -2.69
CA SER A 205 -14.63 -4.06 -3.42
C SER A 205 -14.10 -4.56 -4.76
N LEU A 206 -14.26 -3.77 -5.82
CA LEU A 206 -13.54 -4.03 -7.07
C LEU A 206 -12.02 -4.00 -6.86
N CYS A 207 -11.50 -3.25 -5.87
CA CYS A 207 -10.07 -3.22 -5.58
C CYS A 207 -9.53 -4.60 -5.18
N THR A 208 -10.17 -5.25 -4.21
CA THR A 208 -9.71 -6.53 -3.65
C THR A 208 -9.78 -7.63 -4.69
N ILE A 209 -10.96 -7.85 -5.26
CA ILE A 209 -11.21 -8.99 -6.14
C ILE A 209 -10.46 -8.89 -7.47
N VAL A 210 -10.35 -7.69 -8.05
CA VAL A 210 -9.62 -7.50 -9.31
C VAL A 210 -8.13 -7.72 -9.11
N CYS A 211 -7.56 -7.18 -8.02
CA CYS A 211 -6.12 -7.22 -7.82
C CYS A 211 -5.61 -8.56 -7.29
N LYS A 212 -6.41 -9.32 -6.52
CA LYS A 212 -5.93 -10.48 -5.74
C LYS A 212 -6.73 -11.76 -5.92
N TRP A 213 -7.89 -11.69 -6.59
CA TRP A 213 -8.79 -12.83 -6.82
C TRP A 213 -8.98 -13.16 -8.30
N THR A 214 -8.14 -12.63 -9.19
CA THR A 214 -8.22 -12.88 -10.64
C THR A 214 -9.58 -12.49 -11.26
N TYR A 215 -10.29 -11.55 -10.65
CA TYR A 215 -11.57 -11.05 -11.15
C TYR A 215 -11.39 -10.06 -12.31
N LEU A 216 -12.15 -10.23 -13.38
CA LEU A 216 -12.12 -9.39 -14.56
C LEU A 216 -13.02 -8.15 -14.40
N GLY A 217 -12.55 -7.14 -13.67
CA GLY A 217 -13.32 -5.92 -13.35
C GLY A 217 -13.87 -5.16 -14.56
N HIS A 218 -13.25 -5.29 -15.72
CA HIS A 218 -13.69 -4.65 -16.97
C HIS A 218 -15.00 -5.21 -17.53
N ALA A 219 -15.54 -6.30 -16.95
CA ALA A 219 -16.92 -6.71 -17.16
C ALA A 219 -17.93 -5.58 -16.82
N HIS A 220 -17.52 -4.59 -16.01
CA HIS A 220 -18.32 -3.45 -15.58
C HIS A 220 -17.99 -2.15 -16.31
N MET A 221 -17.17 -2.17 -17.37
CA MET A 221 -16.69 -0.96 -18.07
C MET A 221 -17.81 -0.11 -18.71
N HIS A 222 -19.01 -0.66 -18.91
CA HIS A 222 -20.17 0.08 -19.41
C HIS A 222 -21.05 0.68 -18.30
N GLN A 223 -20.73 0.41 -17.03
CA GLN A 223 -21.44 0.93 -15.86
C GLN A 223 -20.64 2.12 -15.30
N ASN A 224 -20.86 3.30 -15.87
CA ASN A 224 -20.01 4.49 -15.63
C ASN A 224 -20.58 5.51 -14.63
N ASP A 225 -21.77 5.29 -14.08
CA ASP A 225 -22.43 6.30 -13.26
C ASP A 225 -22.09 6.12 -11.77
N GLU A 226 -20.97 6.70 -11.34
CA GLU A 226 -20.55 6.72 -9.92
C GLU A 226 -21.55 7.51 -9.05
N ILE A 227 -22.21 8.52 -9.62
CA ILE A 227 -23.10 9.46 -8.94
C ILE A 227 -24.35 8.74 -8.40
N ASP A 228 -24.86 7.76 -9.16
CA ASP A 228 -25.93 6.85 -8.78
C ASP A 228 -25.42 5.41 -8.64
N SER A 229 -24.19 5.25 -8.12
CA SER A 229 -23.59 3.92 -7.98
C SER A 229 -24.50 2.99 -7.18
N ARG A 230 -24.69 1.80 -7.73
CA ARG A 230 -25.34 0.66 -7.09
C ARG A 230 -24.34 -0.47 -7.03
N ASP A 231 -24.55 -1.36 -6.09
CA ASP A 231 -23.87 -2.64 -6.10
C ASP A 231 -24.22 -3.39 -7.39
N MET A 232 -23.25 -4.11 -7.93
CA MET A 232 -23.31 -4.73 -9.24
C MET A 232 -23.21 -6.24 -9.08
N GLU A 233 -24.00 -6.99 -9.85
CA GLU A 233 -23.86 -8.44 -9.93
C GLU A 233 -22.44 -8.81 -10.39
N ALA A 234 -21.80 -9.74 -9.69
CA ALA A 234 -20.43 -10.14 -9.95
C ALA A 234 -20.29 -10.97 -11.25
N ARG A 235 -20.06 -10.29 -12.38
CA ARG A 235 -19.95 -10.92 -13.72
C ARG A 235 -18.54 -11.12 -14.27
N GLY A 236 -17.53 -10.69 -13.52
CA GLY A 236 -16.11 -10.79 -13.90
C GLY A 236 -15.40 -12.06 -13.40
N TRP A 237 -16.10 -13.01 -12.77
CA TRP A 237 -15.51 -14.30 -12.44
C TRP A 237 -15.32 -15.12 -13.73
N ASP A 238 -14.16 -15.75 -13.87
CA ASP A 238 -13.84 -16.65 -14.99
C ASP A 238 -14.06 -18.10 -14.54
N ASP A 239 -15.28 -18.62 -14.73
CA ASP A 239 -15.67 -19.94 -14.23
C ASP A 239 -14.77 -21.06 -14.76
N ASP A 240 -14.37 -20.99 -16.04
CA ASP A 240 -13.46 -21.95 -16.66
C ASP A 240 -12.10 -21.98 -15.93
N PHE A 241 -11.56 -20.80 -15.58
CA PHE A 241 -10.33 -20.72 -14.79
C PHE A 241 -10.48 -21.32 -13.39
N TRP A 242 -11.55 -21.00 -12.67
CA TRP A 242 -11.76 -21.53 -11.31
C TRP A 242 -11.96 -23.05 -11.31
N GLU A 243 -12.65 -23.59 -12.32
CA GLU A 243 -12.74 -25.04 -12.55
C GLU A 243 -11.37 -25.66 -12.87
N GLU A 244 -10.61 -25.06 -13.80
CA GLU A 244 -9.29 -25.52 -14.24
C GLU A 244 -8.31 -25.66 -13.07
N ILE A 245 -8.27 -24.70 -12.15
CA ILE A 245 -7.35 -24.72 -11.01
C ILE A 245 -7.82 -25.60 -9.84
N GLY A 246 -8.96 -26.27 -9.99
CA GLY A 246 -9.52 -27.17 -8.98
C GLY A 246 -10.29 -26.47 -7.87
N LEU A 247 -10.83 -25.27 -8.14
CA LEU A 247 -11.65 -24.46 -7.22
C LEU A 247 -13.09 -24.24 -7.75
N GLY A 248 -13.57 -25.09 -8.66
CA GLY A 248 -14.91 -24.98 -9.26
C GLY A 248 -16.08 -25.04 -8.27
N ASP A 249 -15.89 -25.59 -7.08
CA ASP A 249 -16.89 -25.56 -5.99
C ASP A 249 -17.14 -24.15 -5.43
N LEU A 250 -16.30 -23.18 -5.77
CA LEU A 250 -16.55 -21.76 -5.48
C LEU A 250 -17.40 -21.07 -6.56
N VAL A 251 -17.59 -21.69 -7.73
CA VAL A 251 -18.51 -21.21 -8.78
C VAL A 251 -19.97 -21.54 -8.40
N ASP A 252 -20.17 -22.67 -7.72
CA ASP A 252 -21.47 -23.11 -7.23
C ASP A 252 -22.21 -22.03 -6.41
N GLY A 253 -23.53 -21.98 -6.55
CA GLY A 253 -24.35 -20.98 -5.85
C GLY A 253 -24.12 -19.55 -6.31
N HIS A 254 -23.64 -19.36 -7.55
CA HIS A 254 -23.30 -18.07 -8.15
C HIS A 254 -22.23 -17.32 -7.36
N HIS A 255 -21.12 -17.99 -7.06
CA HIS A 255 -19.98 -17.39 -6.35
C HIS A 255 -20.30 -16.88 -4.94
N SER A 256 -21.32 -17.47 -4.29
CA SER A 256 -21.81 -17.01 -2.96
C SER A 256 -20.73 -16.97 -1.89
N LYS A 257 -19.76 -17.88 -1.95
CA LYS A 257 -18.66 -17.95 -0.98
C LYS A 257 -17.59 -16.88 -1.18
N ILE A 258 -17.44 -16.33 -2.39
CA ILE A 258 -16.35 -15.39 -2.73
C ILE A 258 -16.84 -13.99 -3.11
N GLY A 259 -18.11 -13.83 -3.46
CA GLY A 259 -18.76 -12.54 -3.68
C GLY A 259 -19.71 -12.54 -4.88
N ARG A 260 -21.00 -12.29 -4.60
CA ARG A 260 -22.07 -12.17 -5.62
C ARG A 260 -22.30 -10.73 -6.08
N SER A 261 -21.97 -9.79 -5.21
CA SER A 261 -22.14 -8.37 -5.45
C SER A 261 -20.80 -7.67 -5.31
N VAL A 262 -20.54 -6.70 -6.19
CA VAL A 262 -19.29 -5.94 -6.26
C VAL A 262 -19.60 -4.46 -6.44
N ALA A 263 -18.74 -3.59 -5.93
CA ALA A 263 -18.93 -2.15 -6.11
C ALA A 263 -17.61 -1.39 -6.30
N PHE A 264 -17.72 -0.19 -6.87
CA PHE A 264 -16.59 0.73 -6.98
C PHE A 264 -16.11 1.16 -5.58
N PRO A 265 -14.81 1.47 -5.42
CA PRO A 265 -14.30 2.05 -4.18
C PRO A 265 -15.14 3.25 -3.72
N GLY A 266 -15.49 3.29 -2.43
CA GLY A 266 -16.29 4.39 -1.87
C GLY A 266 -17.80 4.29 -2.05
N HIS A 267 -18.31 3.27 -2.76
CA HIS A 267 -19.75 3.00 -2.81
C HIS A 267 -20.32 2.74 -1.40
N ALA A 268 -21.48 3.33 -1.10
CA ALA A 268 -22.10 3.22 0.22
C ALA A 268 -22.70 1.83 0.46
N LEU A 269 -22.28 1.18 1.56
CA LEU A 269 -22.68 -0.18 1.90
C LEU A 269 -23.90 -0.22 2.82
N GLY A 270 -24.88 -1.04 2.45
CA GLY A 270 -26.09 -1.29 3.21
C GLY A 270 -26.79 -0.01 3.68
N SER A 271 -27.13 0.03 4.97
CA SER A 271 -27.64 1.23 5.63
C SER A 271 -26.57 1.93 6.49
N GLY A 272 -25.28 1.69 6.22
CA GLY A 272 -24.17 2.13 7.06
C GLY A 272 -23.90 1.19 8.24
N LEU A 273 -23.31 1.73 9.32
CA LEU A 273 -22.97 0.95 10.51
C LEU A 273 -24.19 0.25 11.13
N THR A 274 -24.05 -1.06 11.38
CA THR A 274 -25.01 -1.79 12.21
C THR A 274 -25.02 -1.26 13.65
N PRO A 275 -26.11 -1.43 14.41
CA PRO A 275 -26.15 -1.01 15.82
C PRO A 275 -25.01 -1.59 16.67
N ASP A 276 -24.65 -2.86 16.45
CA ASP A 276 -23.58 -3.53 17.18
C ASP A 276 -22.21 -2.96 16.81
N ALA A 277 -21.92 -2.79 15.52
CA ALA A 277 -20.68 -2.18 15.06
C ALA A 277 -20.56 -0.72 15.54
N ALA A 278 -21.64 0.06 15.47
CA ALA A 278 -21.68 1.43 15.97
C ALA A 278 -21.33 1.52 17.46
N LYS A 279 -21.88 0.62 18.29
CA LYS A 279 -21.56 0.53 19.72
C LYS A 279 -20.10 0.11 19.97
N GLU A 280 -19.60 -0.86 19.22
CA GLU A 280 -18.21 -1.32 19.30
C GLU A 280 -17.22 -0.21 18.93
N LEU A 281 -17.48 0.53 17.86
CA LEU A 281 -16.64 1.61 17.33
C LEU A 281 -16.88 2.96 18.02
N GLY A 282 -17.97 3.10 18.79
CA GLY A 282 -18.33 4.33 19.50
C GLY A 282 -18.80 5.44 18.57
N LEU A 283 -19.55 5.06 17.53
CA LEU A 283 -20.11 5.93 16.49
C LEU A 283 -21.64 5.79 16.46
N ALA A 284 -22.32 6.60 15.65
CA ALA A 284 -23.76 6.49 15.46
C ALA A 284 -24.13 5.28 14.57
N ALA A 285 -25.23 4.60 14.90
CA ALA A 285 -25.80 3.59 14.02
C ALA A 285 -26.28 4.25 12.72
N GLY A 286 -26.03 3.60 11.59
CA GLY A 286 -26.33 4.14 10.27
C GLY A 286 -25.31 5.13 9.70
N THR A 287 -24.19 5.40 10.40
CA THR A 287 -23.08 6.16 9.82
C THR A 287 -22.63 5.49 8.51
N PRO A 288 -22.64 6.20 7.36
CA PRO A 288 -22.25 5.65 6.07
C PRO A 288 -20.86 5.01 6.07
N VAL A 289 -20.75 3.86 5.40
CA VAL A 289 -19.50 3.12 5.23
C VAL A 289 -19.24 2.91 3.74
N GLY A 290 -18.07 3.32 3.27
CA GLY A 290 -17.65 3.10 1.89
C GLY A 290 -17.07 1.70 1.66
N THR A 291 -17.30 1.17 0.47
CA THR A 291 -16.63 -0.03 -0.04
C THR A 291 -15.12 0.14 0.04
N SER A 292 -14.43 -0.91 0.49
CA SER A 292 -13.05 -0.86 0.99
C SER A 292 -11.97 -0.72 -0.09
N LEU A 293 -10.72 -0.48 0.31
CA LEU A 293 -9.53 -0.59 -0.54
C LEU A 293 -8.44 -1.45 0.14
N ILE A 294 -7.57 -2.08 -0.65
CA ILE A 294 -6.29 -2.58 -0.14
C ILE A 294 -5.44 -1.38 0.33
N ASP A 295 -4.68 -1.53 1.41
CA ASP A 295 -3.87 -0.49 2.05
C ASP A 295 -2.99 0.33 1.09
N ALA A 296 -2.26 -0.33 0.19
CA ALA A 296 -1.45 0.35 -0.82
C ALA A 296 -2.33 1.22 -1.74
N HIS A 297 -3.49 0.72 -2.15
CA HIS A 297 -4.40 1.40 -3.06
C HIS A 297 -5.07 2.60 -2.38
N ALA A 298 -5.41 2.48 -1.09
CA ALA A 298 -5.83 3.60 -0.26
C ALA A 298 -4.72 4.66 -0.17
N GLY A 299 -3.46 4.26 0.02
CA GLY A 299 -2.30 5.15 -0.06
C GLY A 299 -2.20 5.89 -1.40
N GLY A 300 -2.52 5.21 -2.51
CA GLY A 300 -2.62 5.80 -3.85
C GLY A 300 -3.71 6.86 -3.95
N VAL A 301 -4.93 6.53 -3.55
CA VAL A 301 -6.07 7.47 -3.52
C VAL A 301 -5.73 8.70 -2.67
N GLY A 302 -5.12 8.50 -1.50
CA GLY A 302 -4.74 9.59 -0.59
C GLY A 302 -3.60 10.50 -1.06
N VAL A 303 -2.98 10.23 -2.22
CA VAL A 303 -1.93 11.12 -2.76
C VAL A 303 -2.02 11.44 -4.24
N MET A 304 -2.71 10.66 -5.06
CA MET A 304 -2.62 10.77 -6.53
C MET A 304 -2.99 12.16 -7.09
N GLU A 305 -3.78 12.96 -6.34
CA GLU A 305 -4.14 14.35 -6.68
C GLU A 305 -3.41 15.40 -5.82
N SER A 306 -2.39 15.01 -5.04
CA SER A 306 -1.51 15.91 -4.28
C SER A 306 -0.50 16.59 -5.19
N VAL A 307 -0.95 17.46 -6.11
CA VAL A 307 -0.09 18.23 -7.01
C VAL A 307 -0.04 19.72 -6.66
N PRO A 308 1.10 20.43 -6.86
CA PRO A 308 1.20 21.85 -6.57
C PRO A 308 0.23 22.69 -7.43
N MET A 309 -0.42 23.68 -6.82
CA MET A 309 -1.36 24.57 -7.54
C MET A 309 -0.71 25.38 -8.68
N ALA A 310 0.63 25.53 -8.68
CA ALA A 310 1.36 26.30 -9.68
C ALA A 310 1.39 25.64 -11.08
N ASP A 311 1.09 24.34 -11.18
CA ASP A 311 1.01 23.62 -12.46
C ASP A 311 -0.33 23.83 -13.20
N PHE A 312 -1.29 24.55 -12.60
CA PHE A 312 -2.59 24.88 -13.21
C PHE A 312 -2.59 26.23 -13.96
N ALA A 313 -1.44 26.71 -14.42
CA ALA A 313 -1.34 27.93 -15.23
C ALA A 313 -1.66 27.72 -16.73
N SER A 314 -2.14 26.54 -17.12
CA SER A 314 -2.70 26.30 -18.45
C SER A 314 -4.22 26.41 -18.41
N GLU A 315 -4.82 27.13 -19.37
CA GLU A 315 -6.27 27.36 -19.47
C GLU A 315 -7.06 26.08 -19.83
N GLU A 316 -6.38 24.96 -20.10
CA GLU A 316 -6.98 23.65 -20.38
C GLU A 316 -6.71 22.68 -19.22
N VAL A 317 -7.77 22.19 -18.57
CA VAL A 317 -7.67 21.11 -17.59
C VAL A 317 -7.29 19.83 -18.33
N ASP A 318 -6.00 19.47 -18.30
CA ASP A 318 -5.53 18.19 -18.82
C ASP A 318 -6.09 17.04 -17.99
N GLN A 319 -7.16 16.40 -18.50
CA GLN A 319 -7.80 15.25 -17.86
C GLN A 319 -6.89 14.01 -17.84
N GLU A 320 -5.82 13.97 -18.64
CA GLU A 320 -4.84 12.88 -18.68
C GLU A 320 -3.64 13.13 -17.75
N ALA A 321 -3.52 14.32 -17.14
CA ALA A 321 -2.40 14.65 -16.25
C ALA A 321 -2.26 13.69 -15.06
N ILE A 322 -3.36 13.09 -14.59
CA ILE A 322 -3.34 12.06 -13.55
C ILE A 322 -2.66 10.75 -14.01
N CYS A 323 -2.63 10.47 -15.32
CA CYS A 323 -2.00 9.30 -15.92
C CYS A 323 -0.47 9.46 -16.11
N HIS A 324 0.07 10.67 -15.90
CA HIS A 324 1.51 10.94 -15.94
C HIS A 324 2.18 10.73 -14.57
N ARG A 325 1.39 10.31 -13.59
CA ARG A 325 1.79 10.18 -12.19
C ARG A 325 1.98 8.72 -11.82
N MET A 326 3.04 8.44 -11.07
CA MET A 326 3.22 7.15 -10.40
C MET A 326 3.33 7.35 -8.89
N VAL A 327 2.52 6.63 -8.13
CA VAL A 327 2.56 6.64 -6.68
C VAL A 327 3.52 5.55 -6.18
N LEU A 328 4.45 5.94 -5.31
CA LEU A 328 5.34 5.09 -4.54
C LEU A 328 4.81 4.96 -3.11
N VAL A 329 4.13 3.86 -2.82
CA VAL A 329 3.69 3.56 -1.45
C VAL A 329 4.79 2.81 -0.73
N CYS A 330 5.57 3.52 0.07
CA CYS A 330 6.86 3.06 0.58
C CYS A 330 6.77 2.56 2.02
N GLY A 331 7.10 1.29 2.25
CA GLY A 331 7.13 0.67 3.58
C GLY A 331 8.16 -0.46 3.65
N THR A 332 7.80 -1.57 4.29
CA THR A 332 8.61 -2.81 4.30
C THR A 332 8.94 -3.27 2.88
N SER A 333 7.95 -3.17 2.00
CA SER A 333 8.02 -3.26 0.53
C SER A 333 7.55 -1.93 -0.07
N THR A 334 7.72 -1.76 -1.38
CA THR A 334 7.19 -0.58 -2.09
C THR A 334 6.30 -1.01 -3.24
N CYS A 335 5.09 -0.44 -3.32
CA CYS A 335 4.19 -0.58 -4.47
C CYS A 335 4.32 0.64 -5.39
N HIS A 336 4.34 0.40 -6.70
CA HIS A 336 4.47 1.39 -7.76
C HIS A 336 3.19 1.41 -8.58
N MET A 337 2.31 2.38 -8.32
CA MET A 337 0.97 2.41 -8.88
C MET A 337 0.83 3.54 -9.89
N ALA A 338 0.45 3.20 -11.12
CA ALA A 338 0.14 4.15 -12.17
C ALA A 338 -1.21 3.81 -12.80
N ILE A 339 -1.92 4.81 -13.31
CA ILE A 339 -3.22 4.61 -13.94
C ILE A 339 -3.20 5.05 -15.40
N SER A 340 -4.03 4.43 -16.24
CA SER A 340 -4.18 4.76 -17.65
C SER A 340 -5.63 4.66 -18.09
N LYS A 341 -6.01 5.43 -19.12
CA LYS A 341 -7.27 5.22 -19.85
C LYS A 341 -7.23 3.98 -20.74
N ASN A 342 -6.03 3.57 -21.15
CA ASN A 342 -5.83 2.43 -22.03
C ASN A 342 -5.51 1.16 -21.23
N LYS A 343 -5.91 0.02 -21.78
CA LYS A 343 -5.56 -1.30 -21.25
C LYS A 343 -4.11 -1.62 -21.63
N LEU A 344 -3.18 -1.47 -20.67
CA LEU A 344 -1.75 -1.69 -20.88
C LEU A 344 -1.29 -2.99 -20.20
N PHE A 345 -0.96 -4.01 -20.98
CA PHE A 345 -0.31 -5.22 -20.49
C PHE A 345 1.20 -5.04 -20.46
N ILE A 346 1.80 -5.25 -19.30
CA ILE A 346 3.22 -4.98 -19.05
C ILE A 346 3.83 -6.22 -18.43
N PRO A 347 4.72 -6.95 -19.14
CA PRO A 347 5.32 -8.17 -18.61
C PRO A 347 6.00 -7.94 -17.25
N GLY A 348 5.75 -8.82 -16.28
CA GLY A 348 6.32 -8.74 -14.93
C GLY A 348 5.79 -7.60 -14.05
N VAL A 349 4.68 -6.97 -14.45
CA VAL A 349 3.98 -5.93 -13.68
C VAL A 349 2.50 -6.33 -13.59
N TRP A 350 1.88 -6.21 -12.41
CA TRP A 350 0.48 -6.59 -12.24
C TRP A 350 -0.45 -5.56 -12.86
N GLY A 351 -1.64 -6.00 -13.25
CA GLY A 351 -2.59 -5.25 -14.06
C GLY A 351 -2.53 -5.61 -15.54
N PRO A 352 -3.33 -4.95 -16.39
CA PRO A 352 -4.11 -3.76 -16.09
C PRO A 352 -5.43 -4.09 -15.36
N PHE A 353 -5.66 -3.47 -14.20
CA PHE A 353 -6.83 -3.71 -13.35
C PHE A 353 -7.86 -2.59 -13.50
N TRP A 354 -9.02 -2.87 -14.11
CA TRP A 354 -10.06 -1.87 -14.33
C TRP A 354 -10.71 -1.42 -13.02
N SER A 355 -10.73 -0.11 -12.78
CA SER A 355 -11.41 0.55 -11.65
C SER A 355 -11.02 0.04 -10.26
N ALA A 356 -9.82 -0.53 -10.13
CA ALA A 356 -9.35 -1.14 -8.90
C ALA A 356 -8.79 -0.14 -7.87
N MET A 357 -8.57 1.11 -8.25
CA MET A 357 -8.10 2.17 -7.33
C MET A 357 -8.81 3.50 -7.62
N VAL A 358 -8.60 4.05 -8.81
CA VAL A 358 -9.36 5.21 -9.30
C VAL A 358 -10.41 4.68 -10.27
N PRO A 359 -11.71 4.88 -9.98
CA PRO A 359 -12.78 4.45 -10.89
C PRO A 359 -12.58 4.94 -12.33
N GLN A 360 -12.95 4.11 -13.31
CA GLN A 360 -12.85 4.40 -14.75
C GLN A 360 -11.42 4.56 -15.30
N TYR A 361 -10.43 4.00 -14.59
CA TYR A 361 -9.06 3.87 -15.06
C TYR A 361 -8.57 2.43 -14.92
N TRP A 362 -7.61 2.05 -15.76
CA TRP A 362 -6.83 0.84 -15.61
C TRP A 362 -5.64 1.11 -14.69
N LEU A 363 -5.52 0.32 -13.62
CA LEU A 363 -4.41 0.35 -12.69
C LEU A 363 -3.30 -0.60 -13.15
N THR A 364 -2.07 -0.11 -13.13
CA THR A 364 -0.82 -0.87 -13.21
C THR A 364 -0.18 -0.89 -11.82
N GLU A 365 0.16 -2.07 -11.31
CA GLU A 365 0.71 -2.27 -9.96
C GLU A 365 2.08 -2.99 -10.03
N GLY A 366 3.14 -2.21 -10.15
CA GLY A 366 4.51 -2.69 -9.95
C GLY A 366 4.83 -2.84 -8.46
N GLY A 367 5.91 -3.56 -8.15
CA GLY A 367 6.40 -3.58 -6.78
C GLY A 367 7.83 -4.06 -6.60
N GLN A 368 8.40 -3.66 -5.47
CA GLN A 368 9.65 -4.16 -4.93
C GLN A 368 9.36 -4.89 -3.62
N SER A 369 9.59 -6.21 -3.60
CA SER A 369 9.21 -7.10 -2.48
C SER A 369 9.89 -6.75 -1.14
N ALA A 370 11.06 -6.11 -1.18
CA ALA A 370 11.78 -5.66 -0.01
C ALA A 370 12.43 -4.30 -0.28
N THR A 371 12.03 -3.26 0.45
CA THR A 371 12.64 -1.93 0.42
C THR A 371 13.03 -1.51 1.83
N GLY A 372 12.07 -1.27 2.72
CA GLY A 372 12.35 -1.05 4.14
C GLY A 372 13.00 -2.27 4.77
N ALA A 373 12.51 -3.47 4.44
CA ALA A 373 13.06 -4.72 4.96
C ALA A 373 14.53 -4.94 4.60
N VAL A 374 14.98 -4.56 3.39
CA VAL A 374 16.40 -4.72 3.02
C VAL A 374 17.28 -3.68 3.69
N LEU A 375 16.77 -2.46 3.94
CA LEU A 375 17.48 -1.45 4.74
C LEU A 375 17.65 -1.93 6.18
N ASP A 376 16.57 -2.38 6.81
CA ASP A 376 16.59 -2.94 8.17
C ASP A 376 17.55 -4.13 8.22
N TYR A 377 17.47 -5.06 7.27
CA TYR A 377 18.37 -6.22 7.19
C TYR A 377 19.84 -5.82 7.14
N VAL A 378 20.21 -4.87 6.25
CA VAL A 378 21.61 -4.40 6.13
C VAL A 378 22.08 -3.73 7.41
N ILE A 379 21.21 -2.95 8.06
CA ILE A 379 21.53 -2.24 9.31
C ILE A 379 21.67 -3.23 10.46
N GLU A 380 20.69 -4.11 10.67
CA GLU A 380 20.63 -5.04 11.81
C GLU A 380 21.75 -6.09 11.78
N ASN A 381 22.20 -6.50 10.60
CA ASN A 381 23.24 -7.52 10.45
C ASN A 381 24.68 -6.98 10.45
N HIS A 382 24.87 -5.67 10.63
CA HIS A 382 26.20 -5.10 10.70
C HIS A 382 26.69 -4.96 12.16
N VAL A 383 27.98 -5.22 12.41
CA VAL A 383 28.55 -5.22 13.78
C VAL A 383 28.42 -3.87 14.51
N ALA A 384 28.40 -2.76 13.76
CA ALA A 384 28.21 -1.42 14.30
C ALA A 384 26.76 -1.11 14.75
N SER A 385 25.79 -1.97 14.43
CA SER A 385 24.36 -1.72 14.62
C SER A 385 23.97 -1.46 16.09
N PRO A 386 24.36 -2.30 17.07
CA PRO A 386 23.95 -2.07 18.46
C PRO A 386 24.47 -0.74 19.02
N LEU A 387 25.68 -0.34 18.62
CA LEU A 387 26.27 0.93 19.04
C LEU A 387 25.53 2.12 18.44
N LEU A 388 25.24 2.08 17.13
CA LEU A 388 24.49 3.15 16.46
C LEU A 388 23.03 3.22 16.93
N ALA A 389 22.38 2.08 17.19
CA ALA A 389 21.04 2.04 17.75
C ALA A 389 20.98 2.71 19.12
N ASN A 390 21.93 2.42 20.01
CA ASN A 390 22.04 3.10 21.31
C ASN A 390 22.30 4.60 21.15
N ARG A 391 23.15 5.00 20.19
CA ARG A 391 23.42 6.42 19.92
C ARG A 391 22.18 7.14 19.40
N ALA A 392 21.46 6.55 18.45
CA ALA A 392 20.22 7.10 17.90
C ALA A 392 19.16 7.26 19.00
N ALA A 393 18.96 6.21 19.83
CA ALA A 393 18.05 6.25 20.97
C ALA A 393 18.43 7.33 21.99
N SER A 394 19.72 7.49 22.32
CA SER A 394 20.18 8.51 23.26
C SER A 394 19.94 9.95 22.78
N ARG A 395 19.75 10.12 21.47
CA ARG A 395 19.49 11.41 20.81
C ARG A 395 18.02 11.59 20.41
N SER A 396 17.15 10.60 20.67
CA SER A 396 15.76 10.59 20.23
C SER A 396 15.58 10.81 18.71
N ILE A 397 16.50 10.28 17.91
CA ILE A 397 16.42 10.30 16.44
C ILE A 397 16.31 8.89 15.87
N SER A 398 15.84 8.78 14.63
CA SER A 398 15.85 7.49 13.94
C SER A 398 17.28 7.03 13.59
N ILE A 399 17.47 5.72 13.44
CA ILE A 399 18.75 5.17 12.96
C ILE A 399 19.08 5.69 11.54
N PHE A 400 18.06 5.92 10.72
CA PHE A 400 18.21 6.49 9.38
C PHE A 400 18.73 7.92 9.42
N GLU A 401 18.19 8.77 10.28
CA GLU A 401 18.69 10.13 10.49
C GLU A 401 20.16 10.13 10.94
N LEU A 402 20.52 9.25 11.88
CA LEU A 402 21.90 9.12 12.34
C LEU A 402 22.85 8.68 11.19
N LEU A 403 22.44 7.71 10.37
CA LEU A 403 23.23 7.26 9.23
C LEU A 403 23.37 8.36 8.17
N ASN A 404 22.30 9.15 7.93
CA ASN A 404 22.34 10.29 7.02
C ASN A 404 23.34 11.36 7.50
N GLU A 405 23.40 11.66 8.80
CA GLU A 405 24.39 12.58 9.37
C GLU A 405 25.84 12.07 9.23
N ILE A 406 26.05 10.76 9.42
CA ILE A 406 27.36 10.12 9.23
C ILE A 406 27.80 10.25 7.77
N LEU A 407 26.88 10.06 6.81
CA LEU A 407 27.16 10.23 5.39
C LEU A 407 27.53 11.67 5.03
N GLU A 408 26.80 12.65 5.54
CA GLU A 408 27.15 14.07 5.31
C GLU A 408 28.50 14.43 5.91
N THR A 409 28.83 13.92 7.10
CA THR A 409 30.16 14.10 7.70
C THR A 409 31.24 13.47 6.83
N LEU A 410 31.02 12.23 6.38
CA LEU A 410 31.96 11.49 5.55
C LEU A 410 32.21 12.18 4.20
N LYS A 411 31.16 12.71 3.57
CA LYS A 411 31.26 13.50 2.32
C LYS A 411 32.22 14.67 2.48
N GLN A 412 32.17 15.39 3.60
CA GLN A 412 33.09 16.51 3.87
C GLN A 412 34.51 16.02 4.14
N GLU A 413 34.68 14.99 4.97
CA GLU A 413 36.00 14.43 5.31
C GLU A 413 36.79 13.96 4.08
N VAL A 414 36.13 13.31 3.13
CA VAL A 414 36.78 12.78 1.92
C VAL A 414 36.76 13.75 0.74
N GLY A 415 36.17 14.94 0.91
CA GLY A 415 36.04 15.94 -0.16
C GLY A 415 35.22 15.43 -1.36
N SER A 416 34.17 14.64 -1.09
CA SER A 416 33.32 14.09 -2.15
C SER A 416 32.51 15.21 -2.83
N PRO A 417 32.44 15.26 -4.18
CA PRO A 417 31.75 16.35 -4.89
C PRO A 417 30.23 16.39 -4.62
N PHE A 418 29.62 15.24 -4.33
CA PHE A 418 28.22 15.10 -3.94
C PHE A 418 28.05 13.83 -3.09
N LEU A 419 26.97 13.73 -2.31
CA LEU A 419 26.79 12.65 -1.34
C LEU A 419 26.71 11.28 -2.03
N ALA A 420 25.94 11.16 -3.11
CA ALA A 420 25.80 9.92 -3.86
C ALA A 420 27.12 9.31 -4.35
N ALA A 421 28.18 10.12 -4.56
CA ALA A 421 29.49 9.65 -5.02
C ALA A 421 30.28 8.86 -3.97
N LEU A 422 29.85 8.87 -2.71
CA LEU A 422 30.47 8.11 -1.62
C LEU A 422 30.48 6.60 -1.89
N THR A 423 29.51 6.10 -2.67
CA THR A 423 29.35 4.69 -3.03
C THR A 423 29.87 4.38 -4.43
N ARG A 424 30.83 5.15 -4.96
CA ARG A 424 31.34 4.96 -6.33
C ARG A 424 31.87 3.55 -6.61
N ASP A 425 32.37 2.89 -5.56
CA ASP A 425 32.97 1.56 -5.60
C ASP A 425 32.06 0.49 -4.94
N ILE A 426 30.85 0.85 -4.48
CA ILE A 426 29.89 -0.04 -3.80
C ILE A 426 28.59 -0.09 -4.59
N HIS A 427 28.18 -1.29 -5.00
CA HIS A 427 26.99 -1.52 -5.81
C HIS A 427 26.12 -2.62 -5.19
N ILE A 428 24.81 -2.41 -5.17
CA ILE A 428 23.86 -3.36 -4.60
C ILE A 428 22.74 -3.64 -5.59
N LEU A 429 22.52 -4.92 -5.88
CA LEU A 429 21.27 -5.45 -6.43
C LEU A 429 20.37 -5.81 -5.23
N PRO A 430 19.21 -5.15 -5.02
CA PRO A 430 18.43 -5.25 -3.79
C PRO A 430 17.45 -6.43 -3.76
N ASP A 431 17.56 -7.39 -4.68
CA ASP A 431 16.65 -8.54 -4.79
C ASP A 431 16.85 -9.60 -3.68
N PHE A 432 16.94 -9.18 -2.42
CA PHE A 432 17.14 -10.06 -1.25
C PHE A 432 15.94 -11.00 -1.03
N HIS A 433 14.78 -10.64 -1.59
CA HIS A 433 13.55 -11.41 -1.54
C HIS A 433 12.96 -11.63 -2.95
N GLY A 434 13.83 -11.88 -3.94
CA GLY A 434 13.43 -11.98 -5.34
C GLY A 434 13.12 -10.63 -5.98
N ASN A 435 12.86 -10.65 -7.28
CA ASN A 435 12.39 -9.49 -8.04
C ASN A 435 10.93 -9.67 -8.42
N ARG A 436 10.04 -8.83 -7.88
CA ARG A 436 8.63 -8.80 -8.30
C ARG A 436 8.49 -8.09 -9.65
N SER A 437 8.96 -6.85 -9.76
CA SER A 437 8.86 -6.07 -10.98
C SER A 437 10.17 -5.38 -11.37
N PRO A 438 10.43 -5.21 -12.68
CA PRO A 438 9.64 -5.73 -13.80
C PRO A 438 10.11 -7.12 -14.28
N ILE A 439 11.10 -7.74 -13.62
CA ILE A 439 11.68 -9.00 -14.11
C ILE A 439 10.78 -10.21 -13.81
N ALA A 440 10.02 -10.16 -12.70
CA ALA A 440 9.24 -11.29 -12.20
C ALA A 440 10.07 -12.57 -12.01
N ASP A 441 11.24 -12.42 -11.36
CA ASP A 441 12.13 -13.51 -10.98
C ASP A 441 12.13 -13.69 -9.45
N PRO A 442 11.25 -14.55 -8.90
CA PRO A 442 11.14 -14.74 -7.45
C PRO A 442 12.38 -15.43 -6.84
N ILE A 443 13.23 -16.06 -7.66
CA ILE A 443 14.45 -16.69 -7.17
C ILE A 443 15.65 -15.75 -7.22
N SER A 444 15.52 -14.52 -7.77
CA SER A 444 16.52 -13.44 -7.70
C SER A 444 17.09 -13.28 -6.29
N LYS A 445 18.40 -13.03 -6.22
CA LYS A 445 19.16 -12.87 -4.96
C LYS A 445 19.87 -11.54 -4.93
N GLY A 446 20.00 -11.00 -3.73
CA GLY A 446 20.78 -9.80 -3.48
C GLY A 446 22.26 -10.00 -3.79
N ILE A 447 22.90 -8.96 -4.34
CA ILE A 447 24.34 -8.93 -4.60
C ILE A 447 24.90 -7.65 -3.99
N ILE A 448 25.98 -7.77 -3.21
CA ILE A 448 26.76 -6.62 -2.73
C ILE A 448 28.16 -6.72 -3.34
N CYS A 449 28.54 -5.71 -4.12
CA CYS A 449 29.88 -5.56 -4.69
C CYS A 449 30.64 -4.42 -4.01
N GLY A 450 31.96 -4.54 -3.92
CA GLY A 450 32.82 -3.50 -3.32
C GLY A 450 33.08 -3.66 -1.83
N LEU A 451 32.93 -4.86 -1.28
CA LEU A 451 33.20 -5.12 0.13
C LEU A 451 34.70 -4.99 0.45
N THR A 452 34.99 -4.41 1.62
CA THR A 452 36.33 -4.33 2.21
C THR A 452 36.33 -4.99 3.59
N LEU A 453 37.48 -5.02 4.27
CA LEU A 453 37.57 -5.50 5.66
C LEU A 453 37.15 -4.42 6.69
N ASP A 454 36.68 -3.25 6.26
CA ASP A 454 36.18 -2.22 7.17
C ASP A 454 34.87 -2.67 7.81
N THR A 455 34.79 -2.58 9.13
CA THR A 455 33.58 -2.89 9.91
C THR A 455 33.12 -1.69 10.73
N SER A 456 33.57 -0.49 10.36
CA SER A 456 33.26 0.76 11.04
C SER A 456 31.81 1.21 10.83
N GLU A 457 31.38 2.18 11.64
CA GLU A 457 30.10 2.88 11.45
C GLU A 457 30.01 3.57 10.08
N LYS A 458 31.14 4.02 9.53
CA LYS A 458 31.23 4.64 8.20
C LYS A 458 30.94 3.61 7.11
N GLN A 459 31.46 2.39 7.24
CA GLN A 459 31.16 1.32 6.29
C GLN A 459 29.67 0.96 6.30
N LEU A 460 29.04 0.87 7.48
CA LEU A 460 27.59 0.66 7.55
C LEU A 460 26.81 1.78 6.86
N ALA A 461 27.18 3.04 7.10
CA ALA A 461 26.55 4.17 6.44
C ALA A 461 26.68 4.09 4.89
N LEU A 462 27.84 3.68 4.37
CA LEU A 462 28.05 3.46 2.94
C LEU A 462 27.21 2.30 2.37
N LEU A 463 27.10 1.17 3.09
CA LEU A 463 26.24 0.05 2.70
C LEU A 463 24.77 0.45 2.68
N TYR A 464 24.33 1.20 3.69
CA TYR A 464 23.00 1.77 3.75
C TYR A 464 22.73 2.70 2.56
N LEU A 465 23.63 3.64 2.24
CA LEU A 465 23.49 4.51 1.06
C LEU A 465 23.45 3.71 -0.25
N ALA A 466 24.31 2.70 -0.40
CA ALA A 466 24.30 1.85 -1.59
C ALA A 466 23.00 1.04 -1.70
N THR A 467 22.38 0.69 -0.57
CA THR A 467 21.09 -0.01 -0.52
C THR A 467 19.95 0.93 -0.94
N LEU A 468 19.92 2.17 -0.42
CA LEU A 468 18.97 3.20 -0.87
C LEU A 468 19.04 3.39 -2.40
N GLN A 469 20.26 3.50 -2.93
CA GLN A 469 20.50 3.64 -4.36
C GLN A 469 20.06 2.40 -5.15
N GLY A 470 20.37 1.19 -4.66
CA GLY A 470 19.91 -0.07 -5.24
C GLY A 470 18.38 -0.12 -5.38
N ILE A 471 17.67 0.27 -4.32
CA ILE A 471 16.20 0.38 -4.33
C ILE A 471 15.74 1.39 -5.39
N ALA A 472 16.34 2.58 -5.44
CA ALA A 472 15.99 3.61 -6.41
C ALA A 472 16.31 3.23 -7.88
N TYR A 473 17.38 2.47 -8.14
CA TYR A 473 17.64 1.90 -9.47
C TYR A 473 16.56 0.87 -9.85
N GLY A 474 16.05 0.10 -8.90
CA GLY A 474 14.88 -0.75 -9.10
C GLY A 474 13.62 0.05 -9.46
N THR A 475 13.34 1.16 -8.75
CA THR A 475 12.25 2.09 -9.11
C THR A 475 12.42 2.64 -10.52
N ARG A 476 13.62 3.13 -10.87
CA ARG A 476 13.92 3.61 -12.22
C ARG A 476 13.64 2.55 -13.29
N HIS A 477 14.04 1.31 -13.02
CA HIS A 477 13.81 0.21 -13.95
C HIS A 477 12.31 -0.08 -14.15
N ILE A 478 11.51 -0.04 -13.07
CA ILE A 478 10.05 -0.18 -13.16
C ILE A 478 9.46 0.96 -14.01
N ILE A 479 9.85 2.21 -13.77
CA ILE A 479 9.33 3.37 -14.51
C ILE A 479 9.70 3.29 -15.99
N GLU A 480 10.97 3.04 -16.31
CA GLU A 480 11.42 2.90 -17.70
C GLU A 480 10.68 1.77 -18.42
N HIS A 481 10.46 0.64 -17.74
CA HIS A 481 9.70 -0.49 -18.29
C HIS A 481 8.23 -0.13 -18.51
N CYS A 482 7.57 0.53 -17.56
CA CYS A 482 6.19 0.98 -17.72
C CYS A 482 6.03 1.99 -18.87
N ASN A 483 6.94 2.96 -18.97
CA ASN A 483 6.92 3.96 -20.04
C ASN A 483 7.19 3.34 -21.42
N ALA A 484 8.06 2.33 -21.51
CA ALA A 484 8.26 1.57 -22.74
C ALA A 484 7.01 0.81 -23.22
N HIS A 485 6.05 0.56 -22.32
CA HIS A 485 4.80 -0.15 -22.61
C HIS A 485 3.55 0.75 -22.60
N GLY A 486 3.74 2.07 -22.77
CA GLY A 486 2.65 3.00 -23.08
C GLY A 486 2.25 3.96 -21.96
N HIS A 487 2.81 3.84 -20.76
CA HIS A 487 2.72 4.91 -19.76
C HIS A 487 3.55 6.13 -20.17
N LYS A 488 3.25 7.28 -19.56
CA LYS A 488 3.97 8.55 -19.76
C LYS A 488 4.34 9.17 -18.41
N ILE A 489 4.87 8.35 -17.52
CA ILE A 489 5.21 8.77 -16.16
C ILE A 489 6.33 9.81 -16.22
N ASP A 490 6.05 10.99 -15.69
CA ASP A 490 6.99 12.10 -15.55
C ASP A 490 7.03 12.70 -14.13
N THR A 491 6.13 12.26 -13.25
CA THR A 491 5.99 12.77 -11.89
C THR A 491 5.77 11.61 -10.92
N LEU A 492 6.51 11.61 -9.80
CA LEU A 492 6.34 10.61 -8.75
C LEU A 492 5.67 11.23 -7.53
N LEU A 493 4.84 10.47 -6.84
CA LEU A 493 4.27 10.85 -5.56
C LEU A 493 4.66 9.80 -4.53
N ALA A 494 5.20 10.20 -3.38
CA ALA A 494 5.68 9.24 -2.39
C ALA A 494 4.96 9.39 -1.06
N CYS A 495 4.54 8.27 -0.49
CA CYS A 495 3.95 8.19 0.85
C CYS A 495 4.47 6.97 1.61
N GLY A 496 4.09 6.86 2.88
CA GLY A 496 4.47 5.74 3.75
C GLY A 496 5.73 6.02 4.59
N GLY A 497 6.17 5.03 5.36
CA GLY A 497 7.21 5.23 6.39
C GLY A 497 8.56 5.67 5.82
N LEU A 498 8.98 5.10 4.69
CA LEU A 498 10.27 5.44 4.08
C LEU A 498 10.29 6.82 3.43
N SER A 499 9.13 7.40 3.08
CA SER A 499 9.10 8.74 2.47
C SER A 499 9.49 9.85 3.46
N LYS A 500 9.50 9.55 4.77
CA LYS A 500 10.01 10.44 5.83
C LYS A 500 11.53 10.59 5.80
N ASN A 501 12.24 9.68 5.13
CA ASN A 501 13.70 9.76 4.98
C ASN A 501 14.06 10.65 3.79
N SER A 502 14.52 11.87 4.09
CA SER A 502 14.85 12.89 3.07
C SER A 502 15.92 12.42 2.09
N LEU A 503 16.92 11.66 2.55
CA LEU A 503 17.96 11.11 1.67
C LEU A 503 17.40 10.06 0.71
N PHE A 504 16.49 9.20 1.18
CA PHE A 504 15.80 8.24 0.32
C PHE A 504 15.04 8.96 -0.80
N ILE A 505 14.28 10.00 -0.47
CA ILE A 505 13.52 10.78 -1.46
C ILE A 505 14.44 11.51 -2.44
N GLN A 506 15.54 12.12 -1.97
CA GLN A 506 16.48 12.80 -2.86
C GLN A 506 17.17 11.82 -3.82
N GLU A 507 17.63 10.65 -3.35
CA GLU A 507 18.26 9.65 -4.22
C GLU A 507 17.25 9.08 -5.24
N GLN A 508 15.97 8.89 -4.85
CA GLN A 508 14.91 8.52 -5.81
C GLN A 508 14.75 9.59 -6.91
N ALA A 509 14.71 10.88 -6.55
CA ALA A 509 14.57 11.96 -7.52
C ALA A 509 15.80 12.04 -8.46
N ASP A 510 17.00 11.98 -7.90
CA ASP A 510 18.26 12.06 -8.66
C ASP A 510 18.45 10.87 -9.60
N ILE A 511 18.05 9.67 -9.18
CA ILE A 511 18.22 8.43 -9.96
C ILE A 511 17.17 8.30 -11.06
N THR A 512 15.90 8.55 -10.74
CA THR A 512 14.79 8.44 -11.69
C THR A 512 14.76 9.61 -12.66
N GLY A 513 15.27 10.79 -12.24
CA GLY A 513 15.24 12.01 -13.03
C GLY A 513 13.89 12.72 -13.01
N TYR A 514 12.97 12.35 -12.10
CA TYR A 514 11.63 12.93 -11.98
C TYR A 514 11.44 13.67 -10.66
N PRO A 515 10.62 14.75 -10.63
CA PRO A 515 10.19 15.37 -9.40
C PRO A 515 9.39 14.37 -8.55
N ILE A 516 9.61 14.43 -7.23
CA ILE A 516 8.87 13.66 -6.24
C ILE A 516 8.04 14.59 -5.38
N VAL A 517 6.73 14.40 -5.41
CA VAL A 517 5.78 15.13 -4.57
C VAL A 517 5.51 14.34 -3.30
N LEU A 518 5.77 14.98 -2.16
CA LEU A 518 5.36 14.51 -0.85
C LEU A 518 4.03 15.17 -0.49
N PRO A 519 3.01 14.39 -0.11
CA PRO A 519 1.73 14.96 0.30
C PRO A 519 1.89 15.79 1.57
N ARG A 520 1.00 16.77 1.76
CA ARG A 520 0.91 17.54 3.00
C ARG A 520 0.54 16.63 4.18
N GLU A 521 -0.36 15.69 3.94
CA GLU A 521 -0.75 14.68 4.92
C GLU A 521 0.14 13.44 4.79
N ASN A 522 0.89 13.15 5.86
CA ASN A 522 1.86 12.05 5.91
C ASN A 522 1.19 10.67 6.01
N GLU A 523 -0.02 10.61 6.56
CA GLU A 523 -0.76 9.35 6.77
C GLU A 523 -1.75 9.08 5.62
N SER A 524 -1.20 9.00 4.41
CA SER A 524 -1.99 8.97 3.17
C SER A 524 -2.90 7.75 3.02
N VAL A 525 -2.57 6.61 3.66
CA VAL A 525 -3.45 5.43 3.68
C VAL A 525 -4.75 5.72 4.43
N LEU A 526 -4.65 6.40 5.58
CA LEU A 526 -5.82 6.80 6.36
C LEU A 526 -6.63 7.87 5.64
N LEU A 527 -5.97 8.83 4.97
CA LEU A 527 -6.63 9.82 4.12
C LEU A 527 -7.40 9.15 2.97
N GLY A 528 -6.77 8.18 2.30
CA GLY A 528 -7.42 7.38 1.26
C GLY A 528 -8.66 6.65 1.75
N ALA A 529 -8.59 6.03 2.94
CA ALA A 529 -9.75 5.40 3.56
C ALA A 529 -10.85 6.43 3.91
N ALA A 530 -10.48 7.62 4.40
CA ALA A 530 -11.43 8.69 4.70
C ALA A 530 -12.13 9.23 3.43
N ILE A 531 -11.40 9.31 2.30
CA ILE A 531 -11.96 9.65 0.98
C ILE A 531 -13.10 8.70 0.59
N LEU A 532 -12.96 7.40 0.85
CA LEU A 532 -14.02 6.41 0.58
C LEU A 532 -15.29 6.72 1.40
N GLY A 533 -15.14 7.09 2.67
CA GLY A 533 -16.27 7.51 3.51
C GLY A 533 -16.92 8.80 2.99
N ALA A 534 -16.11 9.76 2.55
CA ALA A 534 -16.59 11.05 2.04
C ALA A 534 -17.46 10.88 0.78
N VAL A 535 -17.13 9.91 -0.07
CA VAL A 535 -17.96 9.51 -1.22
C VAL A 535 -19.22 8.77 -0.76
N ALA A 536 -19.09 7.81 0.17
CA ALA A 536 -20.21 7.04 0.69
C ALA A 536 -21.29 7.91 1.38
N SER A 537 -20.88 8.99 2.03
CA SER A 537 -21.80 9.99 2.62
C SER A 537 -22.39 10.99 1.63
N LYS A 538 -22.05 10.85 0.34
CA LYS A 538 -22.47 11.76 -0.75
C LYS A 538 -22.05 13.21 -0.52
N LYS A 539 -21.01 13.44 0.29
CA LYS A 539 -20.40 14.77 0.47
C LYS A 539 -19.52 15.13 -0.72
N HIS A 540 -18.96 14.12 -1.37
CA HIS A 540 -18.29 14.23 -2.66
C HIS A 540 -18.94 13.26 -3.66
N PRO A 541 -19.19 13.68 -4.91
CA PRO A 541 -19.89 12.83 -5.89
C PRO A 541 -19.08 11.61 -6.34
N THR A 542 -17.77 11.77 -6.50
CA THR A 542 -16.86 10.73 -7.01
C THR A 542 -15.60 10.63 -6.16
N VAL A 543 -14.88 9.51 -6.29
CA VAL A 543 -13.57 9.34 -5.63
C VAL A 543 -12.59 10.42 -6.11
N GLN A 544 -12.61 10.76 -7.39
CA GLN A 544 -11.75 11.78 -8.00
C GLN A 544 -12.06 13.18 -7.44
N ASP A 545 -13.33 13.53 -7.25
CA ASP A 545 -13.71 14.82 -6.65
C ASP A 545 -13.29 14.91 -5.19
N ALA A 546 -13.43 13.82 -4.44
CA ALA A 546 -12.92 13.73 -3.07
C ALA A 546 -11.39 13.83 -3.05
N MET A 547 -10.68 13.13 -3.92
CA MET A 547 -9.22 13.21 -4.02
C MET A 547 -8.76 14.65 -4.28
N LYS A 548 -9.36 15.35 -5.25
CA LYS A 548 -9.01 16.76 -5.54
C LYS A 548 -9.28 17.71 -4.37
N ALA A 549 -10.32 17.43 -3.60
CA ALA A 549 -10.70 18.28 -2.47
C ALA A 549 -9.89 18.00 -1.20
N LEU A 550 -9.47 16.75 -0.99
CA LEU A 550 -8.88 16.29 0.27
C LEU A 550 -7.37 16.07 0.20
N ASN A 551 -6.84 15.78 -0.99
CA ASN A 551 -5.40 15.69 -1.22
C ASN A 551 -4.78 17.09 -1.32
N ALA A 552 -3.54 17.22 -0.90
CA ALA A 552 -2.78 18.46 -1.04
C ALA A 552 -1.29 18.16 -1.14
N ALA A 553 -0.60 18.84 -2.06
CA ALA A 553 0.85 18.80 -2.12
C ALA A 553 1.47 19.48 -0.88
N GLY A 554 2.48 18.84 -0.30
CA GLY A 554 3.30 19.41 0.76
C GLY A 554 4.60 19.94 0.20
N GLN A 555 5.56 19.04 -0.04
CA GLN A 555 6.89 19.37 -0.54
C GLN A 555 7.13 18.74 -1.91
N VAL A 556 7.78 19.47 -2.81
CA VAL A 556 8.29 18.90 -4.06
C VAL A 556 9.82 18.82 -3.99
N VAL A 557 10.34 17.62 -4.18
CA VAL A 557 11.78 17.35 -4.26
C VAL A 557 12.15 17.18 -5.72
N TYR A 558 13.07 18.01 -6.21
CA TYR A 558 13.52 17.97 -7.60
C TYR A 558 14.83 17.19 -7.73
N PRO A 559 15.06 16.53 -8.87
CA PRO A 559 16.37 15.98 -9.21
C PRO A 559 17.44 17.09 -9.18
N SER A 560 18.65 16.70 -8.80
CA SER A 560 19.81 17.58 -8.81
C SER A 560 20.04 18.20 -10.19
N LYS A 561 20.27 19.52 -10.20
CA LYS A 561 20.61 20.27 -11.41
C LYS A 561 22.07 20.09 -11.85
N ASP A 562 22.91 19.45 -11.03
CA ASP A 562 24.30 19.17 -11.40
C ASP A 562 24.33 17.99 -12.40
N PRO A 563 24.76 18.19 -13.66
CA PRO A 563 24.82 17.13 -14.65
C PRO A 563 25.77 15.97 -14.26
N LYS A 564 26.71 16.20 -13.34
CA LYS A 564 27.58 15.13 -12.82
C LYS A 564 26.82 14.10 -12.02
N VAL A 565 25.79 14.50 -11.27
CA VAL A 565 24.96 13.59 -10.46
C VAL A 565 24.18 12.66 -11.37
N LYS A 566 23.48 13.19 -12.39
CA LYS A 566 22.78 12.38 -13.38
C LYS A 566 23.73 11.41 -14.09
N LYS A 567 24.88 11.91 -14.58
CA LYS A 567 25.89 11.07 -15.26
C LYS A 567 26.40 9.95 -14.37
N TYR A 568 26.56 10.19 -13.07
CA TYR A 568 26.98 9.19 -12.09
C TYR A 568 25.91 8.11 -11.92
N HIS A 569 24.65 8.49 -11.70
CA HIS A 569 23.56 7.52 -11.57
C HIS A 569 23.28 6.76 -12.86
N ASP A 570 23.42 7.36 -14.04
CA ASP A 570 23.35 6.64 -15.32
C ASP A 570 24.47 5.59 -15.47
N ALA A 571 25.66 5.83 -14.89
CA ALA A 571 26.72 4.83 -14.84
C ALA A 571 26.40 3.70 -13.86
N LYS A 572 25.94 4.04 -12.64
CA LYS A 572 25.57 3.04 -11.64
C LYS A 572 24.33 2.23 -12.02
N TYR A 573 23.39 2.83 -12.74
CA TYR A 573 22.22 2.12 -13.26
C TYR A 573 22.61 1.04 -14.27
N ARG A 574 23.56 1.31 -15.17
CA ARG A 574 24.12 0.28 -16.06
C ARG A 574 24.74 -0.87 -15.27
N ILE A 575 25.57 -0.56 -14.26
CA ILE A 575 26.15 -1.57 -13.37
C ILE A 575 25.06 -2.38 -12.66
N PHE A 576 24.01 -1.72 -12.15
CA PHE A 576 22.87 -2.37 -11.51
C PHE A 576 22.19 -3.38 -12.44
N ARG A 577 22.00 -3.05 -13.73
CA ARG A 577 21.46 -3.99 -14.73
C ARG A 577 22.44 -5.15 -14.98
N ASP A 578 23.73 -4.85 -15.11
CA ASP A 578 24.78 -5.85 -15.33
C ASP A 578 24.89 -6.87 -14.18
N LEU A 579 24.65 -6.44 -12.92
CA LEU A 579 24.65 -7.35 -11.76
C LEU A 579 23.58 -8.45 -11.88
N TYR A 580 22.40 -8.13 -12.43
CA TYR A 580 21.36 -9.12 -12.67
C TYR A 580 21.76 -10.10 -13.78
N GLU A 581 22.30 -9.60 -14.90
CA GLU A 581 22.79 -10.44 -16.00
C GLU A 581 23.93 -11.36 -15.56
N GLN A 582 24.83 -10.87 -14.72
CA GLN A 582 25.89 -11.67 -14.12
C GLN A 582 25.32 -12.81 -13.27
N GLN A 583 24.26 -12.54 -12.50
CA GLN A 583 23.59 -13.56 -11.70
C GLN A 583 22.97 -14.67 -12.57
N LEU A 584 22.33 -14.31 -13.69
CA LEU A 584 21.79 -15.27 -14.64
C LEU A 584 22.89 -16.17 -15.22
N SER A 585 24.02 -15.58 -15.62
CA SER A 585 25.18 -16.31 -16.11
C SER A 585 25.73 -17.30 -15.08
N GLN A 586 25.90 -16.87 -13.83
CA GLN A 586 26.36 -17.72 -12.73
C GLN A 586 25.41 -18.91 -12.49
N ARG A 587 24.10 -18.68 -12.51
CA ARG A 587 23.10 -19.74 -12.37
C ARG A 587 23.19 -20.76 -13.51
N SER A 588 23.37 -20.30 -14.74
CA SER A 588 23.54 -21.19 -15.90
C SER A 588 24.78 -22.07 -15.73
N ILE A 589 25.92 -21.49 -15.38
CA ILE A 589 27.18 -22.22 -15.15
C ILE A 589 26.99 -23.30 -14.07
N MET A 590 26.33 -22.97 -12.97
CA MET A 590 26.09 -23.94 -11.89
C MET A 590 25.08 -25.02 -12.27
N LYS A 591 24.06 -24.68 -13.08
CA LYS A 591 23.12 -25.66 -13.61
C LYS A 591 23.83 -26.66 -14.53
N ASP A 592 24.69 -26.19 -15.42
CA ASP A 592 25.47 -27.02 -16.34
C ASP A 592 26.49 -27.90 -15.59
N ALA A 593 27.03 -27.43 -14.47
CA ALA A 593 27.92 -28.21 -13.62
C ALA A 593 27.20 -29.31 -12.81
N LEU A 594 25.88 -29.20 -12.64
CA LEU A 594 25.04 -30.14 -11.87
C LEU A 594 24.22 -31.09 -12.75
N SER A 595 24.10 -30.80 -14.05
CA SER A 595 23.50 -31.69 -15.07
C SER A 595 24.50 -32.74 -15.52
#